data_AF-A0A9P9HYW4-F1
#
_entry.id   AF-A0A9P9HYW4-F1
#
_cell.length_a   1.000
_cell.length_b   1.000
_cell.length_c   1.000
_cell.angle_alpha   90.00
_cell.angle_beta   90.00
_cell.angle_gamma   90.00
#
_symmetry.space_group_name_H-M   'P 1'
#
loop_
_entity.id
_entity.type
_entity.pdbx_description
1 polymer ?
#
loop_
_entity_poly.entity_id
_entity_poly.type
_entity_poly.pdbx_seq_one_letter_code
_entity_poly.pdbx_strand_id
1 'polypeptide(L)'
;MALRAATEHAQAYPEVTRIVLFSDCSAAVNTIHNPKPRAGQKYAILISRLALEFLDQDPTHSVEIEWCPGHSNIDGNKCADRLAREGA
;
A
#
# COMPACT_ATOMS: atom_id res chain seq x y z
N MET A 1 4.46 -5.58 -5.75
CA MET A 1 3.91 -4.27 -5.31
C MET A 1 3.00 -4.53 -4.12
N ALA A 2 3.23 -3.84 -2.99
CA ALA A 2 2.64 -4.19 -1.69
C ALA A 2 1.11 -4.28 -1.69
N LEU A 3 0.40 -3.26 -2.21
CA LEU A 3 -1.07 -3.27 -2.16
C LEU A 3 -1.70 -4.41 -2.97
N ARG A 4 -1.13 -4.77 -4.13
CA ARG A 4 -1.62 -5.90 -4.93
C ARG A 4 -1.52 -7.23 -4.16
N ALA A 5 -0.37 -7.47 -3.51
CA ALA A 5 -0.20 -8.68 -2.70
C ALA A 5 -1.18 -8.71 -1.52
N ALA A 6 -1.46 -7.55 -0.91
CA ALA A 6 -2.45 -7.43 0.16
C ALA A 6 -3.88 -7.71 -0.33
N THR A 7 -4.28 -7.18 -1.49
CA THR A 7 -5.60 -7.43 -2.07
C THR A 7 -5.78 -8.89 -2.51
N GLU A 8 -4.75 -9.52 -3.10
CA GLU A 8 -4.78 -10.94 -3.45
C GLU A 8 -4.92 -11.83 -2.20
N HIS A 9 -4.24 -11.46 -1.11
CA HIS A 9 -4.40 -12.15 0.17
C HIS A 9 -5.81 -11.97 0.73
N ALA A 10 -6.34 -10.74 0.76
CA ALA A 10 -7.69 -10.50 1.26
C ALA A 10 -8.78 -11.22 0.44
N GLN A 11 -8.57 -11.42 -0.86
CA GLN A 11 -9.46 -12.23 -1.70
C GLN A 11 -9.42 -13.73 -1.34
N ALA A 12 -8.28 -14.24 -0.90
CA ALA A 12 -8.13 -15.63 -0.49
C ALA A 12 -8.68 -15.91 0.92
N TYR A 13 -8.82 -14.87 1.75
CA TYR A 13 -9.22 -14.94 3.15
C TYR A 13 -10.38 -13.97 3.42
N PRO A 14 -11.64 -14.41 3.27
CA PRO A 14 -12.83 -13.55 3.41
C PRO A 14 -12.98 -12.86 4.76
N GLU A 15 -12.29 -13.31 5.80
CA GLU A 15 -12.23 -12.67 7.11
C GLU A 15 -11.43 -11.36 7.12
N VAL A 16 -10.62 -11.11 6.09
CA VAL A 16 -9.78 -9.92 5.98
C VAL A 16 -10.61 -8.76 5.46
N THR A 17 -11.04 -7.88 6.37
CA THR A 17 -11.81 -6.68 6.03
C THR A 17 -10.98 -5.40 6.06
N ARG A 18 -9.75 -5.44 6.58
CA ARG A 18 -8.90 -4.24 6.74
C ARG A 18 -7.51 -4.45 6.18
N ILE A 19 -7.10 -3.55 5.30
CA ILE A 19 -5.74 -3.47 4.75
C ILE A 19 -5.07 -2.21 5.31
N VAL A 20 -3.88 -2.36 5.90
CA VAL A 20 -3.05 -1.22 6.33
C VAL A 20 -1.70 -1.31 5.64
N LEU A 21 -1.36 -0.28 4.86
CA LEU A 21 -0.04 -0.12 4.27
C LEU A 21 0.77 0.92 5.04
N PHE A 22 1.96 0.51 5.43
CA PHE A 22 2.99 1.42 5.91
C PHE A 22 4.04 1.61 4.82
N SER A 23 4.47 2.86 4.60
CA SER A 23 5.57 3.17 3.70
C SER A 23 6.45 4.25 4.28
N ASP A 24 7.76 4.08 4.17
CA ASP A 24 8.71 5.13 4.53
C ASP A 24 8.97 6.15 3.41
N CYS A 25 8.46 5.87 2.21
CA CYS A 25 8.50 6.79 1.09
C CYS A 25 7.39 7.84 1.22
N SER A 26 7.68 8.93 1.92
CA SER A 26 6.77 10.06 2.08
C SER A 26 6.27 10.62 0.74
N ALA A 27 7.11 10.57 -0.31
CA ALA A 27 6.73 10.95 -1.67
C ALA A 27 5.66 10.01 -2.25
N ALA A 28 5.76 8.69 -2.03
CA ALA A 28 4.76 7.72 -2.49
C ALA A 28 3.43 7.91 -1.76
N VAL A 29 3.46 8.02 -0.43
CA VAL A 29 2.27 8.27 0.40
C VAL A 29 1.58 9.56 -0.01
N ASN A 30 2.32 10.65 -0.17
CA ASN A 30 1.77 11.93 -0.59
C ASN A 30 1.20 11.89 -2.01
N THR A 31 1.80 11.13 -2.93
CA THR A 31 1.28 11.01 -4.31
C THR A 31 -0.04 10.24 -4.34
N ILE A 32 -0.24 9.26 -3.45
CA ILE A 32 -1.51 8.52 -3.32
C ILE A 32 -2.61 9.42 -2.77
N HIS A 33 -2.30 10.19 -1.72
CA HIS A 33 -3.27 11.10 -1.10
C HIS A 33 -3.53 12.38 -1.93
N ASN A 34 -2.56 12.81 -2.74
CA ASN A 34 -2.65 14.01 -3.57
C ASN A 34 -2.07 13.77 -4.98
N PRO A 35 -2.82 13.10 -5.86
CA PRO A 35 -2.34 12.76 -7.20
C PRO A 35 -2.16 14.02 -8.06
N LYS A 36 -0.91 14.47 -8.21
CA LYS A 36 -0.52 15.55 -9.12
C LYS A 36 -0.07 14.99 -10.48
N PRO A 37 -0.24 15.73 -11.59
CA PRO A 37 0.33 15.35 -12.89
C PRO A 37 1.86 15.47 -12.87
N ARG A 38 2.55 14.41 -12.43
CA ARG A 38 4.02 14.26 -12.39
C ARG A 38 4.42 12.82 -12.71
N ALA A 39 5.67 12.60 -13.11
CA ALA A 39 6.25 11.27 -13.26
C ALA A 39 6.14 10.47 -11.94
N GLY A 40 5.54 9.28 -11.98
CA GLY A 40 5.16 8.47 -10.81
C GLY A 40 3.65 8.23 -10.67
N GLN A 41 2.82 8.97 -11.41
CA GLN A 41 1.36 8.87 -11.37
C GLN A 41 0.81 7.46 -11.66
N LYS A 42 1.49 6.68 -12.51
CA LYS A 42 1.04 5.32 -12.88
C LYS A 42 0.89 4.40 -11.67
N TYR A 43 1.82 4.47 -10.71
CA TYR A 43 1.74 3.63 -9.52
C TYR A 43 0.71 4.16 -8.53
N ALA A 44 0.61 5.47 -8.33
CA ALA A 44 -0.44 6.04 -7.48
C ALA A 44 -1.85 5.73 -8.00
N ILE A 45 -2.08 5.88 -9.31
CA ILE A 45 -3.36 5.50 -9.95
C ILE A 45 -3.65 4.02 -9.76
N LEU A 46 -2.64 3.14 -9.94
CA LEU A 46 -2.80 1.71 -9.74
C LEU A 46 -3.11 1.37 -8.27
N ILE A 47 -2.46 2.04 -7.31
CA ILE A 47 -2.74 1.88 -5.87
C ILE A 47 -4.18 2.28 -5.58
N SER A 48 -4.58 3.49 -6.00
CA SER A 48 -5.93 3.99 -5.78
C SER A 48 -6.97 3.05 -6.40
N ARG A 49 -6.72 2.54 -7.61
CA ARG A 49 -7.62 1.59 -8.26
C ARG A 49 -7.78 0.29 -7.48
N LEU A 50 -6.67 -0.33 -7.05
CA LEU A 50 -6.72 -1.57 -6.27
C LEU A 50 -7.40 -1.36 -4.91
N ALA A 51 -7.17 -0.22 -4.27
CA ALA A 51 -7.82 0.14 -3.02
C ALA A 51 -9.33 0.30 -3.21
N LEU A 52 -9.75 1.03 -4.25
CA LEU A 52 -11.17 1.20 -4.58
C LEU A 52 -11.83 -0.14 -4.92
N GLU A 53 -11.18 -0.99 -5.72
CA GLU A 53 -11.70 -2.33 -6.05
C GLU A 53 -11.93 -3.18 -4.79
N PHE A 54 -11.06 -3.09 -3.77
CA PHE A 54 -11.26 -3.77 -2.50
C PHE A 54 -12.39 -3.14 -1.66
N LEU A 55 -12.46 -1.80 -1.60
CA LEU A 55 -13.51 -1.08 -0.88
C LEU A 55 -14.90 -1.31 -1.48
N ASP A 56 -14.99 -1.45 -2.81
CA ASP A 56 -16.25 -1.67 -3.53
C ASP A 56 -16.82 -3.09 -3.31
N GLN A 57 -16.04 -4.03 -2.77
CA GLN A 57 -16.49 -5.40 -2.53
C GLN A 57 -17.42 -5.53 -1.32
N ASP A 58 -17.19 -4.77 -0.25
CA ASP A 58 -18.00 -4.82 0.96
C ASP A 58 -17.91 -3.49 1.74
N PRO A 59 -19.02 -2.90 2.20
CA PRO A 59 -19.02 -1.64 2.94
C PRO A 59 -18.30 -1.70 4.31
N THR A 60 -17.99 -2.89 4.83
CA THR A 60 -17.18 -3.09 6.03
C THR A 60 -15.68 -3.05 5.73
N HIS A 61 -15.29 -3.04 4.46
CA HIS A 61 -13.89 -2.99 4.08
C HIS A 61 -13.26 -1.62 4.36
N SER A 62 -11.98 -1.64 4.75
CA SER A 62 -11.21 -0.42 4.97
C SER A 62 -9.78 -0.56 4.47
N VAL A 63 -9.25 0.52 3.89
CA VAL A 63 -7.86 0.63 3.45
C VAL A 63 -7.25 1.88 4.06
N GLU A 64 -6.11 1.69 4.74
CA GLU A 64 -5.35 2.76 5.36
C GLU A 64 -3.92 2.77 4.81
N ILE A 65 -3.41 3.95 4.50
CA ILE A 65 -2.06 4.12 3.94
C ILE A 65 -1.35 5.20 4.74
N GLU A 66 -0.43 4.76 5.59
CA GLU A 66 0.30 5.61 6.53
C GLU A 66 1.79 5.71 6.16
N TRP A 67 2.35 6.89 6.44
CA TRP A 67 3.79 7.07 6.38
C TRP A 67 4.43 6.64 7.70
N CYS A 68 5.53 5.88 7.63
CA CYS A 68 6.36 5.54 8.78
C CYS A 68 7.80 6.03 8.59
N PRO A 69 8.54 6.37 9.66
CA PRO A 69 9.90 6.84 9.49
C PRO A 69 10.84 5.69 9.09
N GLY A 70 11.57 5.87 7.98
CA GLY A 70 12.62 4.96 7.52
C GLY A 70 13.77 4.87 8.53
N HIS A 71 14.50 3.76 8.51
CA HIS A 71 15.70 3.51 9.34
C HIS A 71 15.53 3.69 10.87
N SER A 72 14.30 3.78 11.38
CA SER A 72 14.00 4.01 12.80
C SER A 72 13.94 2.71 13.63
N ASN A 73 14.71 1.70 13.24
CA ASN A 73 14.70 0.36 13.85
C ASN A 73 13.33 -0.37 13.88
N ILE A 74 12.38 0.01 13.03
CA ILE A 74 11.11 -0.72 12.88
C ILE A 74 11.38 -2.02 12.09
N ASP A 75 11.29 -3.16 12.77
CA ASP A 75 11.66 -4.46 12.18
C ASP A 75 10.80 -4.84 10.97
N GLY A 76 9.51 -4.48 10.99
CA GLY A 76 8.62 -4.63 9.84
C GLY A 76 9.11 -3.84 8.61
N ASN A 77 9.55 -2.59 8.80
CA ASN A 77 10.08 -1.78 7.70
C ASN A 77 11.41 -2.32 7.19
N LYS A 78 12.32 -2.78 8.07
CA LYS A 78 13.58 -3.42 7.66
C LYS A 78 13.34 -4.66 6.79
N CYS A 79 12.34 -5.47 7.16
CA CYS A 79 11.97 -6.66 6.39
C CYS A 79 11.43 -6.27 5.01
N ALA A 80 10.51 -5.29 4.95
CA ALA A 80 9.96 -4.78 3.70
C ALA A 80 11.06 -4.21 2.79
N ASP A 81 12.00 -3.45 3.36
CA ASP A 81 13.10 -2.81 2.63
C ASP A 81 14.10 -3.84 2.08
N ARG A 82 14.39 -4.90 2.84
CA ARG A 82 15.17 -6.05 2.38
C ARG A 82 14.48 -6.78 1.23
N LEU A 83 13.19 -7.12 1.39
CA LEU A 83 12.41 -7.82 0.36
C LEU A 83 12.26 -6.99 -0.92
N ALA A 84 12.15 -5.67 -0.81
CA ALA A 84 12.08 -4.77 -1.95
C ALA A 84 13.39 -4.75 -2.75
N ARG A 85 14.55 -4.79 -2.07
CA ARG A 85 15.86 -4.88 -2.74
C ARG A 85 16.10 -6.24 -3.41
N GLU A 86 15.62 -7.32 -2.79
CA GLU A 86 15.75 -8.67 -3.34
C GLU A 86 14.88 -8.90 -4.59
N GLY A 87 13.82 -8.10 -4.77
CA GLY A 87 12.88 -8.21 -5.90
C GLY A 87 12.97 -7.11 -6.96
N ALA A 88 14.00 -6.25 -6.92
CA ALA A 88 14.25 -5.18 -7.89
C ALA A 88 15.05 -5.68 -9.11
#